data_AF-A0AAW0R986-F1
#
_entry.id   AF-A0AAW0R986-F1
#
_cell.length_a   1.000
_cell.length_b   1.000
_cell.length_c   1.000
_cell.angle_alpha   90.00
_cell.angle_beta   90.00
_cell.angle_gamma   90.00
#
_symmetry.space_group_name_H-M   'P 1'
#
loop_
_entity.id
_entity.type
_entity.pdbx_description
1 polymer ?
#
loop_
_entity_poly.entity_id
_entity_poly.type
_entity_poly.pdbx_seq_one_letter_code
_entity_poly.pdbx_strand_id
1 'polypeptide(L)' 'MRGIVSMANKGPATNGSQFFVLFDKAAHLDGLNTVFGKLIGDDSLVTLSKLEAIEIDKKSRPKEKAFIEKVTVHANPLA' A
#
# COMPACT_ATOMS: atom_id res chain seq x y z
N MET A 1 -11.27 3.89 3.07
CA MET A 1 -10.53 5.12 3.30
C MET A 1 -9.30 5.02 2.42
N ARG A 2 -8.95 6.07 1.68
CA ARG A 2 -7.75 6.07 0.82
C ARG A 2 -6.49 6.21 1.68
N GLY A 3 -5.38 5.64 1.21
CA GLY A 3 -4.06 5.80 1.82
C GLY A 3 -3.81 4.93 3.05
N ILE A 4 -4.63 3.91 3.29
CA ILE A 4 -4.38 2.90 4.34
C ILE A 4 -3.33 1.91 3.84
N VAL A 5 -2.33 1.61 4.67
CA VAL A 5 -1.26 0.64 4.37
C VAL A 5 -1.53 -0.65 5.14
N SER A 6 -1.55 -1.78 4.43
CA SER A 6 -1.95 -3.08 5.00
C SER A 6 -1.14 -4.24 4.44
N MET A 7 -1.04 -5.32 5.23
CA MET A 7 -0.31 -6.53 4.84
C MET A 7 -1.13 -7.37 3.86
N ALA A 8 -0.52 -7.73 2.73
CA ALA A 8 -1.05 -8.77 1.85
C ALA A 8 -0.78 -10.16 2.44
N ASN A 9 -1.74 -11.07 2.31
CA ASN A 9 -1.63 -12.43 2.82
C ASN A 9 -2.44 -13.42 1.96
N LYS A 10 -2.33 -14.71 2.29
CA LYS A 10 -3.09 -15.82 1.70
C LYS A 10 -4.01 -16.49 2.74
N GLY A 11 -4.37 -15.76 3.79
CA GLY A 11 -5.07 -16.26 4.97
C GLY A 11 -4.36 -15.97 6.29
N PRO A 12 -4.97 -16.32 7.43
CA PRO A 12 -4.42 -16.04 8.76
C PRO A 12 -2.99 -16.55 8.93
N ALA A 13 -2.15 -15.77 9.60
CA ALA A 13 -0.75 -16.10 9.88
C ALA A 13 0.15 -16.34 8.65
N THR A 14 -0.21 -15.81 7.47
CA THR A 14 0.62 -15.89 6.24
C THR A 14 1.17 -14.52 5.78
N ASN A 15 1.22 -13.54 6.68
CA ASN A 15 1.84 -12.25 6.40
C ASN A 15 3.35 -12.43 6.12
N GLY A 16 3.85 -11.78 5.08
CA GLY A 16 5.28 -11.74 4.73
C GLY A 16 5.78 -10.32 4.63
N SER A 17 6.47 -9.98 3.54
CA SER A 17 6.88 -8.60 3.23
C SER A 17 5.96 -7.88 2.24
N GLN A 18 4.97 -8.57 1.67
CA GLN A 18 4.04 -7.99 0.72
C GLN A 18 3.02 -7.11 1.45
N PHE A 19 2.88 -5.88 0.99
CA PHE A 19 1.89 -4.93 1.48
C PHE A 19 1.21 -4.22 0.30
N PHE A 20 0.09 -3.57 0.60
CA PHE A 20 -0.63 -2.73 -0.35
C PHE A 20 -1.05 -1.41 0.29
N VAL A 21 -1.36 -0.43 -0.55
CA VAL A 21 -1.96 0.84 -0.16
C VAL A 21 -3.33 0.95 -0.81
N LEU A 22 -4.35 1.25 -0.03
CA LEU A 22 -5.72 1.37 -0.55
C LEU A 22 -5.91 2.66 -1.36
N PHE A 23 -6.36 2.52 -2.61
CA PHE A 23 -6.84 3.65 -3.40
C PHE A 23 -8.21 4.16 -2.92
N ASP A 24 -9.08 3.28 -2.41
CA ASP A 24 -10.38 3.66 -1.83
C ASP A 24 -10.81 2.69 -0.70
N LYS A 25 -12.00 2.88 -0.14
CA LYS A 25 -12.66 2.00 0.82
C LYS A 25 -12.73 0.56 0.29
N ALA A 26 -12.25 -0.38 1.09
CA ALA A 26 -12.26 -1.82 0.80
C ALA A 26 -12.78 -2.60 2.02
N ALA A 27 -14.06 -2.41 2.37
CA ALA A 27 -14.67 -3.00 3.57
C ALA A 27 -14.64 -4.55 3.58
N HIS A 28 -14.53 -5.18 2.41
CA HIS A 28 -14.40 -6.64 2.31
C HIS A 28 -13.05 -7.18 2.84
N LEU A 29 -12.07 -6.31 3.12
CA LEU A 29 -10.78 -6.68 3.70
C LEU A 29 -10.73 -6.52 5.22
N ASP A 30 -11.80 -5.98 5.83
CA ASP A 30 -11.87 -5.73 7.25
C ASP A 30 -11.78 -7.06 8.03
N GLY A 31 -10.88 -7.11 9.01
CA GLY A 31 -10.59 -8.32 9.79
C GLY A 31 -9.75 -9.38 9.06
N LEU A 32 -9.44 -9.20 7.77
CA LEU A 32 -8.65 -10.14 6.97
C LEU A 32 -7.20 -9.70 6.78
N ASN A 33 -6.97 -8.40 6.57
CA ASN A 33 -5.64 -7.85 6.34
C ASN A 33 -5.24 -6.91 7.48
N THR A 34 -4.06 -7.13 8.04
CA THR A 34 -3.53 -6.30 9.13
C THR A 34 -3.20 -4.90 8.62
N VAL A 35 -3.86 -3.89 9.17
CA VAL A 35 -3.51 -2.48 8.97
C VAL A 35 -2.33 -2.13 9.88
N PHE A 36 -1.27 -1.52 9.32
CA PHE A 36 -0.09 -1.11 10.10
C PHE A 36 0.35 0.33 9.86
N GLY A 37 -0.32 1.06 8.97
CA GLY A 37 0.02 2.45 8.71
C GLY A 37 -1.00 3.18 7.85
N LYS A 38 -0.75 4.48 7.67
CA LYS A 38 -1.48 5.34 6.74
C LYS A 38 -0.51 6.34 6.11
N LEU A 39 -0.79 6.73 4.87
CA LEU A 39 -0.10 7.85 4.23
C LEU A 39 -0.39 9.15 5.00
N ILE A 40 0.60 10.03 5.03
CA ILE A 40 0.53 11.34 5.70
C ILE A 40 0.84 12.46 4.71
N GLY A 41 0.12 13.57 4.81
CA GLY A 41 0.29 14.74 3.93
C GLY A 41 -0.31 14.58 2.54
N ASP A 42 -0.65 15.71 1.92
CA ASP A 42 -1.34 15.77 0.64
C ASP A 42 -0.45 15.27 -0.51
N ASP A 43 0.85 15.55 -0.47
CA ASP A 43 1.83 15.08 -1.47
C ASP A 43 1.83 13.55 -1.61
N SER A 44 1.67 12.83 -0.49
CA SER A 44 1.57 11.37 -0.47
C SER A 44 0.31 10.89 -1.18
N LEU A 45 -0.81 11.60 -1.00
CA LEU A 45 -2.08 11.29 -1.66
C LEU A 45 -2.05 11.63 -3.15
N VAL A 46 -1.39 12.73 -3.53
CA VAL A 46 -1.14 13.08 -4.94
C VAL A 46 -0.31 12.00 -5.63
N THR A 47 0.75 11.52 -4.98
CA THR A 47 1.58 10.43 -5.48
C THR A 47 0.76 9.14 -5.66
N LEU A 48 -0.09 8.82 -4.68
CA LEU A 48 -0.99 7.67 -4.78
C LEU A 48 -1.96 7.81 -5.97
N SER A 49 -2.47 9.01 -6.24
CA SER A 49 -3.33 9.27 -7.42
C SER A 49 -2.60 9.14 -8.74
N LYS A 50 -1.31 9.50 -8.80
CA LYS A 50 -0.47 9.25 -9.98
C LYS A 50 -0.29 7.74 -10.22
N LEU A 51 -0.06 6.96 -9.16
CA LEU A 51 0.07 5.50 -9.26
C LEU A 51 -1.23 4.82 -9.72
N GLU A 52 -2.39 5.29 -9.25
CA GLU A 52 -3.70 4.77 -9.65
C GLU A 52 -4.01 5.02 -11.13
N ALA A 53 -3.52 6.13 -11.69
CA ALA A 53 -3.74 6.51 -13.09
C ALA A 53 -2.89 5.71 -14.09
N ILE A 54 -1.93 4.91 -13.62
CA ILE A 54 -1.05 4.12 -14.50
C ILE A 54 -1.88 3.00 -15.15
N GLU A 55 -1.85 2.95 -16.48
CA GLU A 55 -2.50 1.88 -17.23
C GLU A 55 -1.94 0.51 -16.84
N ILE A 56 -2.82 -0.48 -16.72
CA ILE A 56 -2.45 -1.86 -16.40
C ILE A 56 -2.46 -2.76 -17.65
N ASP A 57 -1.68 -3.83 -17.60
CA ASP A 57 -1.72 -4.92 -18.57
C ASP A 57 -2.85 -5.92 -18.24
N LYS A 58 -2.97 -6.96 -19.08
CA LYS A 58 -3.98 -8.03 -18.90
C LYS A 58 -3.83 -8.83 -17.61
N LYS A 59 -2.69 -8.71 -16.91
CA LYS A 59 -2.38 -9.38 -15.64
C LYS A 59 -2.45 -8.41 -14.45
N SER A 60 -3.09 -7.25 -14.62
CA SER A 60 -3.18 -6.19 -13.60
C SER A 60 -1.82 -5.65 -13.14
N ARG A 61 -0.80 -5.70 -14.00
CA ARG A 61 0.51 -5.09 -13.73
C ARG A 61 0.58 -3.72 -14.40
N PRO A 62 1.08 -2.68 -13.71
CA PRO A 62 1.23 -1.37 -14.32
C PRO A 62 2.20 -1.43 -15.50
N LYS A 63 1.83 -0.81 -16.63
CA LYS A 63 2.65 -0.75 -17.86
C LYS A 63 3.92 0.05 -17.63
N GLU A 64 3.83 1.09 -16.82
CA GLU A 64 4.96 1.86 -16.31
C GLU A 64 5.36 1.35 -14.93
N LYS A 65 6.64 1.07 -14.72
CA LYS A 65 7.13 0.53 -13.44
C LYS A 65 7.37 1.66 -12.45
N ALA A 66 6.81 1.53 -11.25
CA ALA A 66 7.18 2.32 -10.08
C ALA A 66 8.09 1.50 -9.16
N PHE A 67 9.15 2.13 -8.65
CA PHE A 67 10.12 1.50 -7.76
C PHE A 67 10.28 2.30 -6.47
N ILE A 68 10.54 1.60 -5.37
CA ILE A 68 11.01 2.24 -4.13
C ILE A 68 12.52 2.32 -4.22
N GLU A 69 13.06 3.52 -4.40
CA GLU A 69 14.51 3.72 -4.53
C GLU A 69 15.21 3.76 -3.17
N LYS A 70 14.54 4.34 -2.16
CA LYS A 70 15.08 4.53 -0.82
C LYS A 70 13.96 4.51 0.21
N VAL A 71 14.28 4.00 1.39
CA VAL A 71 13.44 4.11 2.59
C VAL A 71 14.24 4.82 3.67
N THR A 72 13.63 5.81 4.33
CA THR A 72 14.21 6.51 5.48
C THR A 72 13.31 6.30 6.68
N VAL A 73 13.87 5.80 7.79
CA VAL A 73 13.16 5.63 9.05
C VAL A 73 13.43 6.86 9.92
N HIS A 74 12.41 7.70 10.11
CA HIS A 74 12.55 8.94 10.88
C HIS A 74 12.65 8.72 12.39
N ALA A 75 11.98 7.68 12.90
CA ALA A 75 12.03 7.28 14.29
C ALA A 75 11.87 5.76 14.39
N ASN A 76 12.66 5.11 15.24
CA ASN A 76 12.50 3.71 15.60
C ASN A 76 12.01 3.62 17.05
N PRO A 77 10.71 3.36 17.29
CA PRO A 77 10.17 3.29 18.66
C PRO A 77 10.59 2.02 19.42
N LEU A 78 11.31 1.10 18.77
CA LEU A 78 11.78 -0.16 19.34
C LEU A 78 13.30 -0.19 19.57
N ALA A 79 14.00 0.90 19.25
CA ALA A 79 15.43 1.06 19.50
C ALA A 79 15.71 1.49 20.93
#